data_AF-A0A8H5EXP2-F1
#
_entry.id   AF-A0A8H5EXP2-F1
#
_cell.length_a   1.000
_cell.length_b   1.000
_cell.length_c   1.000
_cell.angle_alpha   90.00
_cell.angle_beta   90.00
_cell.angle_gamma   90.00
#
_symmetry.space_group_name_H-M   'P 1'
#
loop_
_entity.id
_entity.type
_entity.pdbx_description
1 polymer ?
#
loop_
_entity_poly.entity_id
_entity_poly.type
_entity_poly.pdbx_seq_one_letter_code
_entity_poly.pdbx_strand_id
1 'polypeptide(L)'
;MSNNSRDAEYVVLRSPKAQQYPSSPRGSQDSDDSLRALEISDGPAIRPSGRNRSYSLTGFDFERDLIPLSASVTDPGIDPVESSEKNVGLINGIALIVGLQIGSGIFSSPGVVVANTQSVGASLLVWLASGVLAWTGASSFAELGSAIPQNGGAQAYLAYAYGPLTSYLFAWTAIIALKPGGNAVIALIFAEYINRLFYSHASSEEVSPDEIPQWAIKLTAVAAVAVVTILCIAARKLGTRVAVVFTTLKIVALVLVTTLGIVTIARGKASNSLRGNLFTGSSHSPSQYSLALYSGLWAFDGWDQANYVGGEIHHPEKNIPRAIHSSMAIVTLLFLLANLSYFAVLDHKTVALSNTVALDFGKAIWGKAGATLFAVMVAVSCFGALNGSFYTSSRLVYAAGRERFLPAMFGRLHSTRKTPLNATLLQASITTAFIVIGGGFRSLINFSVVASWAFYFLTVLGLVILRFKEPLLERPYRTWIITPLIFCAVALFLLCMPIIAAPMEAIAVLGFIGAGVPVYYLTQADEDAKPRIISFFEDLFARIRGRPSAGDGWEAVATDGDDALEMTQSEPRSRR
;
A
#
# COMPACT_ATOMS: atom_id res chain seq x y z
N MET A 1 -32.21 -59.18 55.34
CA MET A 1 -30.80 -59.66 55.31
C MET A 1 -30.03 -58.67 54.44
N SER A 2 -29.41 -57.68 55.08
CA SER A 2 -27.94 -57.50 55.25
C SER A 2 -27.34 -56.72 54.07
N ASN A 3 -26.91 -55.45 54.30
CA ASN A 3 -25.52 -55.06 54.61
C ASN A 3 -24.59 -55.23 53.39
N ASN A 4 -23.58 -54.42 53.09
CA ASN A 4 -23.06 -53.17 53.64
C ASN A 4 -21.97 -52.70 52.66
N SER A 5 -21.66 -51.41 52.73
CA SER A 5 -20.39 -50.79 52.32
C SER A 5 -19.11 -51.59 52.64
N ARG A 6 -18.04 -51.42 51.83
CA ARG A 6 -16.74 -50.79 52.22
C ARG A 6 -15.55 -51.07 51.26
N ASP A 7 -14.90 -49.96 50.93
CA ASP A 7 -13.47 -49.63 51.03
C ASP A 7 -12.37 -50.20 50.11
N ALA A 8 -11.65 -49.20 49.57
CA ALA A 8 -10.20 -49.00 49.53
C ALA A 8 -9.44 -49.38 48.27
N GLU A 9 -8.99 -48.34 47.54
CA GLU A 9 -7.62 -48.32 47.03
C GLU A 9 -7.06 -46.88 47.06
N TYR A 10 -6.09 -46.66 47.94
CA TYR A 10 -5.22 -45.49 48.00
C TYR A 10 -3.93 -45.81 47.22
N VAL A 11 -3.46 -44.92 46.34
CA VAL A 11 -2.05 -44.89 45.93
C VAL A 11 -1.52 -43.46 45.95
N VAL A 12 -0.37 -43.33 46.62
CA VAL A 12 0.33 -42.12 47.05
C VAL A 12 1.30 -41.62 45.97
N LEU A 13 1.39 -40.29 45.81
CA LEU A 13 2.34 -39.55 44.98
C LEU A 13 3.81 -39.77 45.37
N ARG A 14 4.72 -39.95 44.39
CA ARG A 14 6.17 -39.66 44.55
C ARG A 14 6.86 -39.12 43.27
N SER A 15 7.80 -38.23 43.56
CA SER A 15 8.63 -37.28 42.77
C SER A 15 9.66 -37.89 41.78
N PRO A 16 10.14 -37.14 40.77
CA PRO A 16 11.09 -37.61 39.76
C PRO A 16 12.56 -37.56 40.22
N LYS A 17 13.34 -38.59 39.89
CA LYS A 17 14.80 -38.68 40.07
C LYS A 17 15.55 -38.62 38.75
N ALA A 18 16.70 -37.94 38.82
CA ALA A 18 17.68 -37.63 37.78
C ALA A 18 18.51 -38.81 37.24
N GLN A 19 19.03 -38.66 36.02
CA GLN A 19 20.19 -39.37 35.42
C GLN A 19 20.88 -38.39 34.45
N GLN A 20 22.07 -37.84 34.77
CA GLN A 20 23.44 -38.34 34.56
C GLN A 20 24.02 -38.06 33.15
N TYR A 21 24.99 -37.14 33.10
CA TYR A 21 25.90 -36.83 31.98
C TYR A 21 27.00 -37.89 31.81
N PRO A 22 27.56 -38.06 30.61
CA PRO A 22 28.91 -38.57 30.43
C PRO A 22 29.94 -37.45 30.14
N SER A 23 31.12 -37.64 30.72
CA SER A 23 32.33 -36.81 30.66
C SER A 23 33.16 -36.99 29.36
N SER A 24 33.95 -35.96 29.08
CA SER A 24 34.80 -35.62 27.93
C SER A 24 35.97 -36.56 27.61
N PRO A 25 36.71 -36.29 26.50
CA PRO A 25 38.04 -35.69 26.70
C PRO A 25 38.44 -34.58 25.70
N ARG A 26 39.48 -33.85 26.15
CA ARG A 26 40.04 -32.56 25.70
C ARG A 26 40.73 -32.57 24.32
N GLY A 27 40.71 -31.40 23.67
CA GLY A 27 41.60 -31.02 22.55
C GLY A 27 41.44 -29.54 22.14
N SER A 28 42.17 -28.66 22.83
CA SER A 28 42.64 -27.27 22.58
C SER A 28 42.19 -26.40 21.37
N GLN A 29 42.07 -25.08 21.67
CA GLN A 29 42.02 -23.85 20.81
C GLN A 29 40.61 -23.47 20.29
N ASP A 30 40.08 -22.25 20.39
CA ASP A 30 40.54 -20.96 20.94
C ASP A 30 39.30 -20.09 21.29
N SER A 31 39.55 -19.08 22.13
CA SER A 31 38.68 -18.06 22.74
C SER A 31 37.50 -17.52 21.91
N ASP A 32 36.27 -17.69 22.42
CA ASP A 32 35.13 -16.74 22.25
C ASP A 32 33.95 -17.03 23.21
N ASP A 33 33.89 -18.19 23.86
CA ASP A 33 32.78 -18.58 24.75
C ASP A 33 32.79 -17.96 26.16
N SER A 34 33.82 -17.16 26.52
CA SER A 34 33.97 -16.63 27.89
C SER A 34 33.22 -15.31 28.17
N LEU A 35 32.60 -14.68 27.17
CA LEU A 35 31.80 -13.45 27.38
C LEU A 35 30.30 -13.73 27.61
N ARG A 36 29.80 -14.87 27.14
CA ARG A 36 28.37 -15.25 27.29
C ARG A 36 28.05 -15.90 28.64
N ALA A 37 29.07 -16.38 29.35
CA ALA A 37 28.93 -17.07 30.63
C ALA A 37 28.90 -16.13 31.86
N LEU A 38 29.03 -14.81 31.66
CA LEU A 38 28.99 -13.81 32.73
C LEU A 38 27.64 -13.08 32.88
N GLU A 39 26.70 -13.27 31.95
CA GLU A 39 25.36 -12.67 32.04
C GLU A 39 24.35 -13.52 32.81
N ILE A 40 24.72 -14.74 33.21
CA ILE A 40 23.85 -15.67 33.95
C ILE A 40 24.56 -16.10 35.25
N SER A 41 24.68 -15.18 36.21
CA SER A 41 24.88 -15.55 37.60
C SER A 41 24.13 -14.58 38.52
N ASP A 42 22.97 -15.02 38.98
CA ASP A 42 22.21 -14.37 40.05
C ASP A 42 23.02 -14.33 41.36
N GLY A 43 23.11 -13.14 41.95
CA GLY A 43 23.70 -12.85 43.27
C GLY A 43 22.96 -11.70 43.95
N PRO A 44 23.00 -11.58 45.29
CA PRO A 44 21.82 -11.32 46.12
C PRO A 44 21.40 -9.84 46.23
N ALA A 45 20.11 -9.68 46.56
CA ALA A 45 19.37 -8.43 46.73
C ALA A 45 20.09 -7.36 47.59
N ILE A 46 20.39 -6.22 46.96
CA ILE A 46 20.68 -4.95 47.62
C ILE A 46 19.87 -3.86 46.91
N ARG A 47 19.00 -3.16 47.67
CA ARG A 47 18.24 -2.00 47.19
C ARG A 47 19.17 -0.84 46.85
N PRO A 48 18.91 -0.06 45.78
CA PRO A 48 19.27 1.34 45.75
C PRO A 48 18.05 2.24 45.55
N SER A 49 17.93 3.23 46.43
CA SER A 49 17.21 4.47 46.13
C SER A 49 18.05 5.29 45.14
N GLY A 50 17.39 6.07 44.29
CA GLY A 50 18.04 7.08 43.46
C GLY A 50 17.74 6.94 41.98
N ARG A 51 16.99 7.91 41.46
CA ARG A 51 16.73 8.17 40.04
C ARG A 51 18.04 8.12 39.22
N ASN A 52 18.09 7.21 38.25
CA ASN A 52 18.78 7.40 36.98
C ASN A 52 18.12 6.50 35.93
N ARG A 53 17.31 7.09 35.05
CA ARG A 53 16.74 6.41 33.88
C ARG A 53 17.81 6.36 32.79
N SER A 54 18.55 5.26 32.72
CA SER A 54 19.33 4.90 31.54
C SER A 54 18.37 4.30 30.50
N TYR A 55 18.12 5.03 29.42
CA TYR A 55 17.44 4.48 28.24
C TYR A 55 18.45 3.63 27.46
N SER A 56 18.43 2.32 27.64
CA SER A 56 18.95 1.40 26.63
C SER A 56 17.87 1.25 25.56
N LEU A 57 17.96 2.04 24.49
CA LEU A 57 17.15 1.84 23.30
C LEU A 57 17.59 0.54 22.63
N THR A 58 16.91 -0.55 22.93
CA THR A 58 16.93 -1.76 22.10
C THR A 58 16.37 -1.38 20.72
N GLY A 59 17.14 -1.62 19.66
CA GLY A 59 17.01 -0.99 18.34
C GLY A 59 15.72 -1.21 17.54
N PHE A 60 14.63 -1.70 18.12
CA PHE A 60 13.37 -1.99 17.42
C PHE A 60 12.09 -1.67 18.21
N ASP A 61 12.14 -0.85 19.28
CA ASP A 61 10.95 -0.50 20.09
C ASP A 61 9.87 0.36 19.36
N PHE A 62 10.06 0.70 18.09
CA PHE A 62 9.08 1.45 17.28
C PHE A 62 8.00 0.57 16.63
N GLU A 63 8.11 -0.77 16.68
CA GLU A 63 7.12 -1.66 16.05
C GLU A 63 5.70 -1.49 16.59
N ARG A 64 5.55 -1.09 17.86
CA ARG A 64 4.24 -0.89 18.49
C ARG A 64 3.42 0.24 17.85
N ASP A 65 4.07 1.17 17.16
CA ASP A 65 3.43 2.32 16.53
C ASP A 65 3.20 2.14 15.01
N LEU A 66 3.62 1.00 14.43
CA LEU A 66 3.50 0.74 13.00
C LEU A 66 2.17 0.03 12.69
N ILE A 67 1.37 0.65 11.82
CA ILE A 67 0.18 -0.02 11.28
C ILE A 67 0.67 -1.03 10.24
N PRO A 68 0.19 -2.29 10.26
CA PRO A 68 0.48 -3.25 9.20
C PRO A 68 -0.13 -2.75 7.89
N LEU A 69 0.69 -2.09 7.06
CA LEU A 69 0.35 -1.61 5.72
C LEU A 69 0.55 -2.68 4.63
N SER A 70 1.03 -3.87 5.01
CA SER A 70 1.28 -4.96 4.08
C SER A 70 -0.01 -5.58 3.52
N ALA A 71 0.04 -6.02 2.27
CA ALA A 71 -1.05 -6.77 1.64
C ALA A 71 -1.18 -8.21 2.17
N SER A 72 -0.22 -8.66 2.99
CA SER A 72 -0.10 -9.99 3.58
C SER A 72 -0.83 -10.10 4.93
N VAL A 73 -2.12 -9.76 4.96
CA VAL A 73 -2.91 -10.06 6.16
C VAL A 73 -3.43 -11.50 6.07
N THR A 74 -2.82 -12.38 6.86
CA THR A 74 -3.35 -13.69 7.25
C THR A 74 -4.65 -13.54 8.06
N ASP A 75 -5.43 -14.62 8.12
CA ASP A 75 -6.78 -14.67 8.72
C ASP A 75 -6.78 -14.10 10.17
N PRO A 76 -7.73 -13.21 10.56
CA PRO A 76 -7.72 -12.53 11.87
C PRO A 76 -8.14 -13.43 13.06
N GLY A 77 -7.66 -14.67 13.09
CA GLY A 77 -7.92 -15.65 14.15
C GLY A 77 -6.67 -16.30 14.72
N ILE A 78 -5.48 -15.76 14.45
CA ILE A 78 -4.20 -16.23 14.99
C ILE A 78 -3.62 -15.10 15.84
N ASP A 79 -3.19 -15.44 17.07
CA ASP A 79 -2.73 -14.49 18.08
C ASP A 79 -1.52 -13.64 17.63
N PRO A 80 -1.33 -12.41 18.16
CA PRO A 80 -0.34 -11.45 17.65
C PRO A 80 1.13 -11.74 18.01
N VAL A 81 1.49 -12.96 18.45
CA VAL A 81 2.79 -13.21 19.11
C VAL A 81 3.65 -14.29 18.42
N GLU A 82 3.17 -14.96 17.37
CA GLU A 82 4.07 -15.78 16.56
C GLU A 82 4.85 -14.88 15.60
N SER A 83 6.18 -14.87 15.77
CA SER A 83 7.14 -14.29 14.85
C SER A 83 6.69 -14.53 13.41
N SER A 84 6.35 -13.47 12.67
CA SER A 84 5.84 -13.56 11.31
C SER A 84 6.65 -14.57 10.52
N GLU A 85 6.05 -15.73 10.22
CA GLU A 85 6.73 -16.79 9.49
C GLU A 85 7.21 -16.17 8.17
N LYS A 86 8.54 -16.18 7.96
CA LYS A 86 9.14 -15.74 6.71
C LYS A 86 8.62 -16.66 5.61
N ASN A 87 7.59 -16.22 4.89
CA ASN A 87 6.84 -17.03 3.92
C ASN A 87 7.03 -16.53 2.48
N VAL A 88 7.74 -15.41 2.28
CA VAL A 88 7.94 -14.80 0.96
C VAL A 88 9.35 -15.07 0.44
N GLY A 89 9.47 -15.99 -0.53
CA GLY A 89 10.71 -16.23 -1.27
C GLY A 89 11.01 -15.15 -2.31
N LEU A 90 12.23 -15.15 -2.88
CA LEU A 90 12.68 -14.17 -3.88
C LEU A 90 11.76 -14.08 -5.11
N ILE A 91 11.35 -15.21 -5.68
CA ILE A 91 10.48 -15.25 -6.87
C ILE A 91 9.11 -14.66 -6.54
N ASN A 92 8.57 -14.97 -5.35
CA ASN A 92 7.32 -14.41 -4.88
C ASN A 92 7.44 -12.89 -4.66
N GLY A 93 8.57 -12.41 -4.14
CA GLY A 93 8.87 -10.98 -4.03
C GLY A 93 8.93 -10.28 -5.38
N ILE A 94 9.60 -10.85 -6.39
CA ILE A 94 9.63 -10.32 -7.76
C ILE A 94 8.22 -10.28 -8.35
N ALA A 95 7.47 -11.37 -8.22
CA ALA A 95 6.10 -11.46 -8.73
C ALA A 95 5.17 -10.44 -8.05
N LEU A 96 5.36 -10.18 -6.75
CA LEU A 96 4.62 -9.18 -6.00
C LEU A 96 4.89 -7.77 -6.53
N ILE A 97 6.16 -7.38 -6.71
CA ILE A 97 6.50 -6.06 -7.23
C ILE A 97 6.01 -5.91 -8.67
N VAL A 98 6.32 -6.85 -9.56
CA VAL A 98 5.89 -6.82 -10.97
C VAL A 98 4.36 -6.77 -11.08
N GLY A 99 3.67 -7.59 -10.29
CA GLY A 99 2.21 -7.69 -10.33
C GLY A 99 1.48 -6.44 -9.82
N LEU A 100 2.09 -5.70 -8.89
CA LEU A 100 1.53 -4.45 -8.36
C LEU A 100 1.94 -3.23 -9.19
N GLN A 101 3.16 -3.21 -9.71
CA GLN A 101 3.68 -2.14 -10.56
C GLN A 101 3.04 -2.14 -11.96
N ILE A 102 2.81 -3.33 -12.54
CA ILE A 102 2.03 -3.44 -13.78
C ILE A 102 0.56 -3.19 -13.41
N GLY A 103 0.13 -1.95 -13.64
CA GLY A 103 -1.22 -1.48 -13.37
C GLY A 103 -1.93 -1.00 -14.62
N SER A 104 -2.96 -0.19 -14.41
CA SER A 104 -3.71 0.48 -15.47
C SER A 104 -2.89 1.54 -16.21
N GLY A 105 -1.76 1.98 -15.65
CA GLY A 105 -0.99 3.09 -16.19
C GLY A 105 -0.36 2.85 -17.55
N ILE A 106 0.07 1.61 -17.84
CA ILE A 106 0.61 1.26 -19.17
C ILE A 106 -0.44 1.33 -20.29
N PHE A 107 -1.73 1.34 -19.94
CA PHE A 107 -2.84 1.41 -20.90
C PHE A 107 -3.38 2.83 -21.11
N SER A 108 -2.94 3.81 -20.31
CA SER A 108 -3.40 5.21 -20.40
C SER A 108 -2.25 6.20 -20.61
N SER A 109 -1.06 5.96 -20.04
CA SER A 109 0.09 6.86 -20.18
C SER A 109 0.67 6.98 -21.60
N PRO A 110 0.68 5.94 -22.46
CA PRO A 110 1.28 6.06 -23.79
C PRO A 110 0.74 7.25 -24.60
N GLY A 111 -0.58 7.48 -24.58
CA GLY A 111 -1.19 8.60 -25.30
C GLY A 111 -0.70 9.96 -24.81
N VAL A 112 -0.65 10.16 -23.49
CA VAL A 112 -0.14 11.39 -22.88
C VAL A 112 1.34 11.60 -23.19
N VAL A 113 2.17 10.55 -23.11
CA VAL A 113 3.60 10.65 -23.42
C VAL A 113 3.78 11.09 -24.88
N VAL A 114 3.12 10.43 -25.84
CA VAL A 114 3.26 10.75 -27.27
C VAL A 114 2.68 12.11 -27.62
N ALA A 115 1.56 12.50 -27.01
CA ALA A 115 0.97 13.83 -27.20
C ALA A 115 1.90 14.96 -26.75
N ASN A 116 2.82 14.70 -25.84
CA ASN A 116 3.79 15.70 -25.39
C ASN A 116 5.14 15.59 -26.12
N THR A 117 5.59 14.39 -26.47
CA THR A 117 6.88 14.22 -27.19
C THR A 117 6.76 14.46 -28.69
N GLN A 118 5.57 14.28 -29.26
CA GLN A 118 5.23 14.45 -30.69
C GLN A 118 5.99 13.53 -31.67
N SER A 119 6.91 12.69 -31.19
CA SER A 119 7.63 11.69 -31.98
C SER A 119 7.77 10.35 -31.25
N VAL A 120 7.97 9.29 -32.04
CA VAL A 120 8.11 7.90 -31.56
C VAL A 120 9.41 7.71 -30.79
N GLY A 121 10.52 8.16 -31.37
CA GLY A 121 11.85 8.04 -30.76
C GLY A 121 11.94 8.77 -29.43
N ALA A 122 11.42 10.00 -29.37
CA ALA A 122 11.40 10.77 -28.14
C ALA A 122 10.47 10.13 -27.07
N SER A 123 9.32 9.56 -27.48
CA SER A 123 8.44 8.83 -26.56
C SER A 123 9.14 7.62 -25.93
N LEU A 124 9.84 6.81 -26.72
CA LEU A 124 10.59 5.65 -26.21
C LEU A 124 11.73 6.06 -25.28
N LEU A 125 12.42 7.17 -25.57
CA LEU A 125 13.43 7.73 -24.67
C LEU A 125 12.82 8.22 -23.35
N VAL A 126 11.63 8.82 -23.37
CA VAL A 126 10.91 9.20 -22.15
C VAL A 126 10.57 7.97 -21.31
N TRP A 127 10.08 6.88 -21.91
CA TRP A 127 9.81 5.64 -21.19
C TRP A 127 11.06 5.03 -20.55
N LEU A 128 12.17 5.02 -21.29
CA LEU A 128 13.46 4.56 -20.76
C LEU A 128 13.93 5.46 -19.61
N ALA A 129 13.86 6.78 -19.79
CA ALA A 129 14.24 7.75 -18.76
C ALA A 129 13.37 7.59 -17.51
N SER A 130 12.04 7.50 -17.64
CA SER A 130 11.13 7.22 -16.52
C SER A 130 11.48 5.92 -15.80
N GLY A 131 11.84 4.85 -16.51
CA GLY A 131 12.29 3.60 -15.90
C GLY A 131 13.58 3.74 -15.09
N VAL A 132 14.58 4.44 -15.64
CA VAL A 132 15.86 4.71 -14.96
C VAL A 132 15.65 5.61 -13.74
N LEU A 133 14.84 6.66 -13.86
CA LEU A 133 14.52 7.56 -12.75
C LEU A 133 13.67 6.87 -11.66
N ALA A 134 12.76 5.96 -12.01
CA ALA A 134 12.07 5.14 -11.04
C ALA A 134 13.02 4.15 -10.34
N TRP A 135 14.00 3.61 -11.09
CA TRP A 135 15.01 2.71 -10.54
C TRP A 135 15.90 3.38 -9.47
N THR A 136 16.16 4.69 -9.55
CA THR A 136 16.91 5.38 -8.51
C THR A 136 16.15 5.44 -7.18
N GLY A 137 14.83 5.66 -7.22
CA GLY A 137 13.95 5.56 -6.05
C GLY A 137 13.89 4.15 -5.48
N ALA A 138 13.64 3.18 -6.36
CA ALA A 138 13.58 1.77 -6.01
C ALA A 138 14.88 1.27 -5.36
N SER A 139 16.04 1.68 -5.91
CA SER A 139 17.35 1.39 -5.33
C SER A 139 17.51 1.99 -3.93
N SER A 140 17.04 3.22 -3.72
CA SER A 140 17.11 3.88 -2.40
C SER A 140 16.25 3.15 -1.37
N PHE A 141 15.07 2.69 -1.78
CA PHE A 141 14.23 1.85 -0.94
C PHE A 141 14.81 0.45 -0.72
N ALA A 142 15.55 -0.12 -1.67
CA ALA A 142 16.25 -1.38 -1.47
C ALA A 142 17.30 -1.27 -0.36
N GLU A 143 18.01 -0.14 -0.23
CA GLU A 143 18.95 0.10 0.88
C GLU A 143 18.20 0.18 2.21
N LEU A 144 17.15 1.01 2.30
CA LEU A 144 16.33 1.12 3.50
C LEU A 144 15.71 -0.21 3.91
N GLY A 145 15.14 -0.97 2.96
CA GLY A 145 14.50 -2.26 3.25
C GLY A 145 15.48 -3.38 3.59
N SER A 146 16.71 -3.31 3.09
CA SER A 146 17.77 -4.26 3.50
C SER A 146 18.36 -3.94 4.87
N ALA A 147 18.39 -2.66 5.26
CA ALA A 147 18.94 -2.21 6.54
C ALA A 147 17.89 -2.27 7.67
N ILE A 148 16.63 -1.99 7.36
CA ILE A 148 15.50 -1.98 8.29
C ILE A 148 14.40 -2.90 7.72
N PRO A 149 14.53 -4.23 7.83
CA PRO A 149 13.61 -5.19 7.23
C PRO A 149 12.33 -5.35 8.07
N GLN A 150 11.66 -4.24 8.36
CA GLN A 150 10.39 -4.21 9.08
C GLN A 150 9.20 -4.16 8.10
N ASN A 151 8.06 -4.67 8.56
CA ASN A 151 6.80 -4.51 7.85
C ASN A 151 6.32 -3.05 7.94
N GLY A 152 5.67 -2.56 6.88
CA GLY A 152 5.16 -1.18 6.82
C GLY A 152 5.89 -0.23 5.87
N GLY A 153 7.01 -0.66 5.26
CA GLY A 153 7.67 0.05 4.17
C GLY A 153 8.02 1.50 4.52
N ALA A 154 7.53 2.45 3.72
CA ALA A 154 7.79 3.88 3.96
C ALA A 154 7.37 4.36 5.36
N GLN A 155 6.33 3.77 5.97
CA GLN A 155 5.91 4.12 7.33
C GLN A 155 7.02 3.83 8.34
N ALA A 156 7.59 2.62 8.28
CA ALA A 156 8.66 2.18 9.18
C ALA A 156 9.91 3.04 9.01
N TYR A 157 10.28 3.35 7.78
CA TYR A 157 11.46 4.19 7.51
C TYR A 157 11.28 5.62 7.99
N LEU A 158 10.09 6.20 7.83
CA LEU A 158 9.77 7.53 8.32
C LEU A 158 9.72 7.58 9.86
N ALA A 159 9.20 6.52 10.50
CA ALA A 159 9.22 6.38 11.96
C ALA A 159 10.66 6.37 12.49
N TYR A 160 11.54 5.58 11.85
CA TYR A 160 12.94 5.48 12.23
C TYR A 160 13.72 6.77 11.99
N ALA A 161 13.54 7.42 10.83
CA ALA A 161 14.33 8.59 10.46
C ALA A 161 13.87 9.90 11.12
N TYR A 162 12.56 10.06 11.35
CA TYR A 162 11.96 11.34 11.77
C TYR A 162 11.08 11.24 13.03
N GLY A 163 10.75 10.03 13.50
CA GLY A 163 9.89 9.81 14.66
C GLY A 163 8.42 9.53 14.32
N PRO A 164 7.59 9.30 15.37
CA PRO A 164 6.23 8.76 15.23
C PRO A 164 5.26 9.71 14.53
N LEU A 165 5.41 11.03 14.67
CA LEU A 165 4.53 12.01 14.01
C LEU A 165 4.58 11.87 12.48
N THR A 166 5.77 11.77 11.88
CA THR A 166 5.93 11.67 10.42
C THR A 166 5.38 10.35 9.89
N SER A 167 5.60 9.27 10.64
CA SER A 167 5.00 7.95 10.38
C SER A 167 3.47 8.00 10.41
N TYR A 168 2.90 8.67 11.42
CA TYR A 168 1.46 8.88 11.51
C TYR A 168 0.92 9.70 10.35
N LEU A 169 1.58 10.81 9.98
CA LEU A 169 1.16 11.63 8.85
C LEU A 169 1.16 10.83 7.55
N PHE A 170 2.17 9.98 7.34
CA PHE A 170 2.19 9.06 6.22
C PHE A 170 1.01 8.09 6.25
N ALA A 171 0.74 7.43 7.38
CA ALA A 171 -0.38 6.50 7.51
C ALA A 171 -1.74 7.19 7.31
N TRP A 172 -1.92 8.39 7.89
CA TRP A 172 -3.09 9.25 7.71
C TRP A 172 -3.35 9.55 6.23
N THR A 173 -2.33 10.01 5.51
CA THR A 173 -2.43 10.28 4.08
C THR A 173 -2.59 9.00 3.26
N ALA A 174 -1.94 7.91 3.64
CA ALA A 174 -2.05 6.62 2.97
C ALA A 174 -3.50 6.10 3.00
N ILE A 175 -4.12 6.15 4.18
CA ILE A 175 -5.44 5.58 4.42
C ILE A 175 -6.55 6.43 3.80
N ILE A 176 -6.49 7.76 3.94
CA ILE A 176 -7.61 8.64 3.58
C ILE A 176 -7.46 9.24 2.18
N ALA A 177 -6.24 9.46 1.70
CA ALA A 177 -5.98 10.12 0.42
C ALA A 177 -5.46 9.14 -0.65
N LEU A 178 -4.35 8.46 -0.38
CA LEU A 178 -3.64 7.67 -1.39
C LEU A 178 -4.42 6.42 -1.83
N LYS A 179 -4.85 5.59 -0.87
CA LYS A 179 -5.58 4.35 -1.20
C LYS A 179 -6.94 4.65 -1.86
N PRO A 180 -7.80 5.54 -1.32
CA PRO A 180 -9.06 5.89 -1.99
C PRO A 180 -8.85 6.62 -3.32
N GLY A 181 -7.88 7.52 -3.41
CA GLY A 181 -7.55 8.24 -4.65
C GLY A 181 -7.09 7.31 -5.75
N GLY A 182 -6.15 6.39 -5.46
CA GLY A 182 -5.71 5.36 -6.41
C GLY A 182 -6.86 4.45 -6.86
N ASN A 183 -7.74 4.06 -5.93
CA ASN A 183 -8.93 3.27 -6.27
C ASN A 183 -9.89 4.03 -7.19
N ALA A 184 -10.09 5.33 -6.95
CA ALA A 184 -10.93 6.18 -7.79
C ALA A 184 -10.36 6.29 -9.21
N VAL A 185 -9.04 6.46 -9.36
CA VAL A 185 -8.35 6.49 -10.65
C VAL A 185 -8.53 5.17 -11.40
N ILE A 186 -8.34 4.02 -10.74
CA ILE A 186 -8.55 2.70 -11.35
C ILE A 186 -10.02 2.51 -11.79
N ALA A 187 -10.98 2.93 -10.96
CA ALA A 187 -12.40 2.84 -11.27
C ALA A 187 -12.80 3.72 -12.46
N LEU A 188 -12.21 4.92 -12.60
CA LEU A 188 -12.41 5.79 -13.74
C LEU A 188 -11.85 5.19 -15.04
N ILE A 189 -10.66 4.57 -15.01
CA ILE A 189 -10.11 3.88 -16.19
C ILE A 189 -10.99 2.70 -16.57
N PHE A 190 -11.43 1.90 -15.61
CA PHE A 190 -12.41 0.83 -15.87
C PHE A 190 -13.65 1.37 -16.58
N ALA A 191 -14.22 2.46 -16.06
CA ALA A 191 -15.41 3.07 -16.63
C ALA A 191 -15.16 3.63 -18.04
N GLU A 192 -14.01 4.25 -18.30
CA GLU A 192 -13.64 4.76 -19.63
C GLU A 192 -13.64 3.64 -20.68
N TYR A 193 -12.99 2.52 -20.38
CA TYR A 193 -12.92 1.37 -21.29
C TYR A 193 -14.30 0.72 -21.52
N ILE A 194 -15.11 0.58 -20.46
CA ILE A 194 -16.46 0.01 -20.57
C ILE A 194 -17.41 0.93 -21.34
N ASN A 195 -17.41 2.23 -21.05
CA ASN A 195 -18.28 3.17 -21.77
C ASN A 195 -17.88 3.24 -23.24
N ARG A 196 -16.58 3.37 -23.57
CA ARG A 196 -16.13 3.32 -24.97
C ARG A 196 -16.55 2.05 -25.68
N LEU A 197 -16.54 0.90 -24.99
CA LEU A 197 -17.03 -0.34 -25.57
C LEU A 197 -18.54 -0.28 -25.90
N PHE A 198 -19.37 0.19 -24.97
CA PHE A 198 -20.81 0.31 -25.21
C PHE A 198 -21.15 1.35 -26.27
N TYR A 199 -20.54 2.54 -26.23
CA TYR A 199 -20.76 3.60 -27.21
C TYR A 199 -20.26 3.22 -28.61
N SER A 200 -19.12 2.52 -28.73
CA SER A 200 -18.63 2.04 -30.03
C SER A 200 -19.47 0.90 -30.64
N HIS A 201 -20.26 0.19 -29.83
CA HIS A 201 -21.23 -0.81 -30.31
C HIS A 201 -22.60 -0.20 -30.58
N ALA A 202 -22.99 0.83 -29.84
CA ALA A 202 -24.27 1.51 -29.98
C ALA A 202 -24.30 2.50 -31.15
N SER A 203 -23.19 3.20 -31.41
CA SER A 203 -23.05 4.15 -32.52
C SER A 203 -22.42 3.47 -33.74
N SER A 204 -23.04 3.62 -34.92
CA SER A 204 -22.49 3.08 -36.18
C SER A 204 -21.32 3.91 -36.75
N GLU A 205 -21.10 5.11 -36.19
CA GLU A 205 -20.01 6.03 -36.54
C GLU A 205 -18.90 6.02 -35.48
N GLU A 206 -17.67 6.37 -35.88
CA GLU A 206 -16.52 6.43 -34.98
C GLU A 206 -16.72 7.54 -33.94
N VAL A 207 -17.19 7.15 -32.74
CA VAL A 207 -17.38 8.06 -31.60
C VAL A 207 -16.05 8.71 -31.23
N SER A 208 -15.99 10.03 -31.28
CA SER A 208 -14.82 10.80 -30.86
C SER A 208 -14.60 10.64 -29.34
N PRO A 209 -13.34 10.61 -28.85
CA PRO A 209 -13.01 10.54 -27.42
C PRO A 209 -13.78 11.52 -26.51
N ASP A 210 -14.21 12.66 -27.04
CA ASP A 210 -14.86 13.75 -26.31
C ASP A 210 -16.41 13.67 -26.30
N GLU A 211 -17.01 12.73 -27.04
CA GLU A 211 -18.47 12.60 -27.13
C GLU A 211 -19.10 11.83 -25.96
N ILE A 212 -18.29 11.10 -25.17
CA ILE A 212 -18.79 10.34 -24.03
C ILE A 212 -19.05 11.31 -22.87
N PRO A 213 -20.29 11.42 -22.37
CA PRO A 213 -20.58 12.32 -21.27
C PRO A 213 -19.81 11.93 -20.01
N GLN A 214 -19.09 12.88 -19.41
CA GLN A 214 -18.29 12.61 -18.20
C GLN A 214 -19.11 12.03 -17.04
N TRP A 215 -20.41 12.37 -16.95
CA TRP A 215 -21.30 11.83 -15.93
C TRP A 215 -21.53 10.32 -16.11
N ALA A 216 -21.52 9.79 -17.34
CA ALA A 216 -21.71 8.37 -17.62
C ALA A 216 -20.50 7.54 -17.16
N ILE A 217 -19.29 8.07 -17.40
CA ILE A 217 -18.04 7.50 -16.88
C ILE A 217 -18.04 7.50 -15.35
N LYS A 218 -18.37 8.64 -14.72
CA LYS A 218 -18.48 8.73 -13.25
C LYS A 218 -19.51 7.74 -12.69
N LEU A 219 -20.70 7.64 -13.29
CA LEU A 219 -21.75 6.72 -12.86
C LEU A 219 -21.29 5.25 -12.93
N THR A 220 -20.64 4.87 -14.04
CA THR A 220 -20.10 3.51 -14.23
C THR A 220 -19.00 3.20 -13.22
N ALA A 221 -18.14 4.17 -12.92
CA ALA A 221 -17.09 4.03 -11.91
C ALA A 221 -17.67 3.84 -10.50
N VAL A 222 -18.70 4.62 -10.13
CA VAL A 222 -19.41 4.46 -8.85
C VAL A 222 -20.11 3.09 -8.77
N ALA A 223 -20.74 2.65 -9.86
CA ALA A 223 -21.34 1.31 -9.92
C ALA A 223 -20.28 0.21 -9.71
N ALA A 224 -19.11 0.34 -10.32
CA ALA A 224 -18.00 -0.60 -10.12
C ALA A 224 -17.53 -0.63 -8.66
N VAL A 225 -17.38 0.52 -8.01
CA VAL A 225 -17.04 0.63 -6.58
C VAL A 225 -18.11 -0.03 -5.71
N ALA A 226 -19.39 0.18 -6.00
CA ALA A 226 -20.49 -0.46 -5.26
C ALA A 226 -20.44 -1.99 -5.38
N VAL A 227 -20.25 -2.53 -6.59
CA VAL A 227 -20.12 -3.97 -6.81
C VAL A 227 -18.92 -4.54 -6.07
N VAL A 228 -17.75 -3.92 -6.18
CA VAL A 228 -16.53 -4.35 -5.47
C VAL A 228 -16.73 -4.31 -3.95
N THR A 229 -17.41 -3.28 -3.44
CA THR A 229 -17.73 -3.16 -2.01
C THR A 229 -18.61 -4.32 -1.55
N ILE A 230 -19.65 -4.67 -2.32
CA ILE A 230 -20.51 -5.81 -2.03
C ILE A 230 -19.71 -7.12 -2.05
N LEU A 231 -18.85 -7.32 -3.03
CA LEU A 231 -18.01 -8.52 -3.14
C LEU A 231 -17.05 -8.65 -1.94
N CYS A 232 -16.41 -7.55 -1.53
CA CYS A 232 -15.53 -7.52 -0.36
C CYS A 232 -16.27 -7.86 0.94
N ILE A 233 -17.51 -7.40 1.09
CA ILE A 233 -18.34 -7.66 2.28
C ILE A 233 -18.90 -9.09 2.27
N ALA A 234 -19.26 -9.62 1.09
CA ALA A 234 -19.92 -10.91 0.95
C ALA A 234 -18.95 -12.10 1.01
N ALA A 235 -17.73 -11.98 0.46
CA ALA A 235 -16.86 -13.13 0.22
C ALA A 235 -15.48 -13.01 0.92
N ARG A 236 -15.39 -13.54 2.15
CA ARG A 236 -14.19 -13.46 3.03
C ARG A 236 -12.91 -14.00 2.39
N LYS A 237 -12.97 -15.12 1.68
CA LYS A 237 -11.79 -15.85 1.13
C LYS A 237 -11.56 -15.64 -0.38
N LEU A 238 -12.46 -14.92 -1.05
CA LEU A 238 -12.42 -14.81 -2.51
C LEU A 238 -11.48 -13.70 -2.97
N GLY A 239 -11.30 -12.63 -2.17
CA GLY A 239 -10.51 -11.45 -2.53
C GLY A 239 -9.06 -11.73 -2.93
N THR A 240 -8.33 -12.54 -2.17
CA THR A 240 -6.92 -12.86 -2.46
C THR A 240 -6.75 -13.74 -3.69
N ARG A 241 -7.58 -14.79 -3.84
CA ARG A 241 -7.54 -15.67 -5.03
C ARG A 241 -7.89 -14.90 -6.30
N VAL A 242 -8.90 -14.05 -6.23
CA VAL A 242 -9.35 -13.21 -7.34
C VAL A 242 -8.27 -12.19 -7.74
N ALA A 243 -7.59 -11.57 -6.78
CA ALA A 243 -6.48 -10.66 -7.07
C ALA A 243 -5.35 -11.33 -7.85
N VAL A 244 -4.95 -12.56 -7.49
CA VAL A 244 -3.90 -13.32 -8.20
C VAL A 244 -4.31 -13.63 -9.64
N VAL A 245 -5.57 -14.05 -9.86
CA VAL A 245 -6.09 -14.32 -11.21
C VAL A 245 -6.02 -13.06 -12.08
N PHE A 246 -6.43 -11.91 -11.54
CA PHE A 246 -6.39 -10.65 -12.28
C PHE A 246 -4.96 -10.14 -12.54
N THR A 247 -4.04 -10.36 -11.61
CA THR A 247 -2.60 -10.11 -11.82
C THR A 247 -2.01 -10.99 -12.93
N THR A 248 -2.46 -12.24 -13.03
CA THR A 248 -2.03 -13.12 -14.12
C THR A 248 -2.59 -12.62 -15.46
N LEU A 249 -3.88 -12.25 -15.49
CA LEU A 249 -4.55 -11.78 -16.71
C LEU A 249 -3.89 -10.51 -17.29
N LYS A 250 -3.52 -9.55 -16.44
CA LYS A 250 -2.85 -8.32 -16.90
C LYS A 250 -1.47 -8.57 -17.50
N ILE A 251 -0.71 -9.52 -16.95
CA ILE A 251 0.63 -9.88 -17.48
C ILE A 251 0.45 -10.56 -18.83
N VAL A 252 -0.51 -11.49 -18.93
CA VAL A 252 -0.88 -12.14 -20.20
C VAL A 252 -1.30 -11.11 -21.25
N ALA A 253 -2.10 -10.11 -20.86
CA ALA A 253 -2.50 -9.02 -21.76
C ALA A 253 -1.28 -8.27 -22.33
N LEU A 254 -0.32 -7.94 -21.48
CA LEU A 254 0.89 -7.21 -21.89
C LEU A 254 1.77 -8.06 -22.81
N VAL A 255 1.98 -9.33 -22.47
CA VAL A 255 2.71 -10.29 -23.31
C VAL A 255 2.01 -10.48 -24.66
N LEU A 256 0.68 -10.53 -24.68
CA LEU A 256 -0.11 -10.62 -25.92
C LEU A 256 0.09 -9.38 -26.79
N VAL A 257 0.03 -8.17 -26.22
CA VAL A 257 0.33 -6.93 -26.96
C VAL A 257 1.75 -6.99 -27.55
N THR A 258 2.75 -7.37 -26.75
CA THR A 258 4.14 -7.46 -27.20
C THR A 258 4.33 -8.47 -28.33
N THR A 259 3.79 -9.67 -28.17
CA THR A 259 3.92 -10.74 -29.18
C THR A 259 3.22 -10.37 -30.49
N LEU A 260 2.02 -9.79 -30.44
CA LEU A 260 1.31 -9.32 -31.63
C LEU A 260 2.04 -8.17 -32.34
N GLY A 261 2.65 -7.25 -31.59
CA GLY A 261 3.50 -6.20 -32.14
C GLY A 261 4.70 -6.77 -32.91
N ILE A 262 5.45 -7.69 -32.28
CA ILE A 262 6.61 -8.35 -32.91
C ILE A 262 6.20 -9.12 -34.17
N VAL A 263 5.09 -9.87 -34.12
CA VAL A 263 4.56 -10.60 -35.30
C VAL A 263 4.19 -9.64 -36.43
N THR A 264 3.63 -8.47 -36.11
CA THR A 264 3.27 -7.45 -37.12
C THR A 264 4.51 -6.86 -37.80
N ILE A 265 5.57 -6.61 -37.03
CA ILE A 265 6.88 -6.18 -37.55
C ILE A 265 7.46 -7.27 -38.44
N ALA A 266 7.50 -8.53 -37.97
CA ALA A 266 8.05 -9.67 -38.71
C ALA A 266 7.32 -9.95 -40.04
N ARG A 267 6.01 -9.68 -40.09
CA ARG A 267 5.20 -9.77 -41.32
C ARG A 267 5.41 -8.61 -42.30
N GLY A 268 6.28 -7.65 -41.98
CA GLY A 268 6.54 -6.46 -42.79
C GLY A 268 5.39 -5.46 -42.83
N LYS A 269 4.37 -5.62 -41.97
CA LYS A 269 3.17 -4.75 -41.90
C LYS A 269 3.29 -3.62 -40.88
N ALA A 270 4.51 -3.30 -40.45
CA ALA A 270 4.77 -2.22 -39.50
C ALA A 270 4.22 -0.88 -40.01
N SER A 271 3.62 -0.12 -39.09
CA SER A 271 3.15 1.24 -39.33
C SER A 271 4.24 2.16 -39.88
N ASN A 272 3.84 3.18 -40.64
CA ASN A 272 4.76 4.18 -41.19
C ASN A 272 5.52 4.94 -40.10
N SER A 273 4.95 5.02 -38.89
CA SER A 273 5.57 5.60 -37.70
C SER A 273 6.91 4.94 -37.31
N LEU A 274 7.15 3.68 -37.67
CA LEU A 274 8.44 2.98 -37.45
C LEU A 274 9.35 2.95 -38.68
N ARG A 275 8.86 3.34 -39.87
CA ARG A 275 9.62 3.26 -41.12
C ARG A 275 10.35 4.56 -41.46
N GLY A 276 9.87 5.70 -40.95
CA GLY A 276 10.52 7.01 -41.11
C GLY A 276 11.61 7.26 -40.05
N ASN A 277 12.17 8.47 -40.06
CA ASN A 277 13.04 8.92 -38.97
C ASN A 277 12.21 9.05 -37.68
N LEU A 278 12.58 8.27 -36.67
CA LEU A 278 11.85 8.14 -35.41
C LEU A 278 11.74 9.45 -34.63
N PHE A 279 12.62 10.41 -34.89
CA PHE A 279 12.69 11.69 -34.17
C PHE A 279 12.10 12.87 -34.93
N THR A 280 11.51 12.65 -36.11
CA THR A 280 10.87 13.73 -36.88
C THR A 280 9.69 14.31 -36.10
N GLY A 281 9.61 15.64 -36.02
CA GLY A 281 8.53 16.33 -35.31
C GLY A 281 8.64 16.31 -33.78
N SER A 282 9.79 15.89 -33.24
CA SER A 282 10.01 15.90 -31.78
C SER A 282 9.81 17.29 -31.20
N SER A 283 9.15 17.36 -30.05
CA SER A 283 9.06 18.61 -29.30
C SER A 283 10.46 19.12 -28.93
N HIS A 284 10.62 20.45 -28.91
CA HIS A 284 11.78 21.15 -28.36
C HIS A 284 11.50 21.81 -27.00
N SER A 285 10.26 21.70 -26.48
CA SER A 285 9.89 22.37 -25.25
C SER A 285 10.21 21.50 -24.02
N PRO A 286 11.06 21.96 -23.07
CA PRO A 286 11.33 21.24 -21.83
C PRO A 286 10.05 20.99 -21.00
N SER A 287 9.05 21.87 -21.10
CA SER A 287 7.78 21.70 -20.36
C SER A 287 6.96 20.51 -20.87
N GLN A 288 7.02 20.21 -22.17
CA GLN A 288 6.31 19.06 -22.73
C GLN A 288 6.99 17.75 -22.33
N TYR A 289 8.33 17.68 -22.37
CA TYR A 289 9.05 16.52 -21.83
C TYR A 289 8.80 16.32 -20.33
N SER A 290 8.64 17.40 -19.58
CA SER A 290 8.28 17.34 -18.15
C SER A 290 6.94 16.64 -17.93
N LEU A 291 5.91 17.02 -18.70
CA LEU A 291 4.59 16.39 -18.65
C LEU A 291 4.61 14.93 -19.12
N ALA A 292 5.44 14.61 -20.13
CA ALA A 292 5.64 13.26 -20.60
C ALA A 292 6.29 12.38 -19.53
N LEU A 293 7.36 12.86 -18.89
CA LEU A 293 8.05 12.17 -17.79
C LEU A 293 7.13 11.98 -16.59
N TYR A 294 6.29 12.96 -16.28
CA TYR A 294 5.28 12.85 -15.22
C TYR A 294 4.33 11.66 -15.47
N SER A 295 3.80 11.54 -16.69
CA SER A 295 2.91 10.43 -17.06
C SER A 295 3.62 9.07 -17.10
N GLY A 296 4.88 9.05 -17.55
CA GLY A 296 5.72 7.85 -17.54
C GLY A 296 6.06 7.37 -16.13
N LEU A 297 6.46 8.29 -15.24
CA LEU A 297 6.79 7.97 -13.83
C LEU A 297 5.58 7.48 -13.05
N TRP A 298 4.39 8.02 -13.34
CA TRP A 298 3.14 7.49 -12.77
C TRP A 298 2.88 6.04 -13.20
N ALA A 299 3.18 5.68 -14.45
CA ALA A 299 3.03 4.29 -14.90
C ALA A 299 4.01 3.31 -14.21
N PHE A 300 5.16 3.80 -13.77
CA PHE A 300 6.17 3.02 -13.04
C PHE A 300 5.95 2.96 -11.52
N ASP A 301 4.96 3.66 -10.97
CA ASP A 301 4.71 3.65 -9.52
C ASP A 301 4.34 2.23 -9.00
N GLY A 302 4.72 1.93 -7.75
CA GLY A 302 4.51 0.61 -7.13
C GLY A 302 5.76 -0.28 -7.01
N TRP A 303 6.95 0.28 -7.19
CA TRP A 303 8.23 -0.43 -6.95
C TRP A 303 8.57 -0.61 -5.47
N ASP A 304 7.89 0.12 -4.57
CA ASP A 304 8.09 0.15 -3.11
C ASP A 304 7.36 -1.00 -2.38
N GLN A 305 6.56 -1.79 -3.09
CA GLN A 305 5.63 -2.74 -2.47
C GLN A 305 6.31 -3.88 -1.69
N ALA A 306 7.50 -4.32 -2.11
CA ALA A 306 8.27 -5.33 -1.39
C ALA A 306 8.72 -4.85 0.01
N ASN A 307 8.86 -3.55 0.21
CA ASN A 307 9.29 -2.98 1.48
C ASN A 307 8.18 -3.04 2.53
N TYR A 308 6.91 -3.13 2.12
CA TYR A 308 5.80 -3.30 3.05
C TYR A 308 5.76 -4.70 3.67
N VAL A 309 6.27 -5.69 2.96
CA VAL A 309 6.36 -7.11 3.37
C VAL A 309 7.80 -7.50 3.74
N GLY A 310 8.65 -6.51 4.09
CA GLY A 310 10.08 -6.73 4.31
C GLY A 310 10.38 -7.77 5.40
N GLY A 311 9.59 -7.79 6.47
CA GLY A 311 9.75 -8.73 7.58
C GLY A 311 9.33 -10.17 7.26
N GLU A 312 8.55 -10.37 6.21
CA GLU A 312 8.08 -11.69 5.75
C GLU A 312 8.97 -12.32 4.69
N ILE A 313 9.95 -11.57 4.17
CA ILE A 313 10.85 -12.04 3.12
C ILE A 313 11.94 -12.92 3.73
N HIS A 314 12.19 -14.09 3.13
CA HIS A 314 13.36 -14.90 3.47
C HIS A 314 14.64 -14.15 3.14
N HIS A 315 15.61 -14.10 4.06
CA HIS A 315 16.89 -13.39 3.89
C HIS A 315 16.72 -11.97 3.33
N PRO A 316 16.01 -11.07 4.04
CA PRO A 316 15.60 -9.77 3.51
C PRO A 316 16.79 -8.91 3.07
N GLU A 317 17.91 -8.97 3.80
CA GLU A 317 19.19 -8.35 3.50
C GLU A 317 19.70 -8.58 2.06
N LYS A 318 19.40 -9.75 1.47
CA LYS A 318 19.81 -10.09 0.09
C LYS A 318 18.64 -10.10 -0.88
N ASN A 319 17.47 -10.57 -0.44
CA ASN A 319 16.35 -10.82 -1.33
C ASN A 319 15.52 -9.57 -1.62
N ILE A 320 15.43 -8.59 -0.70
CA ILE A 320 14.76 -7.31 -0.99
C ILE A 320 15.47 -6.57 -2.15
N PRO A 321 16.79 -6.33 -2.10
CA PRO A 321 17.49 -5.68 -3.21
C PRO A 321 17.40 -6.45 -4.52
N ARG A 322 17.57 -7.78 -4.48
CA ARG A 322 17.47 -8.63 -5.67
C ARG A 322 16.07 -8.60 -6.28
N ALA A 323 15.02 -8.63 -5.45
CA ALA A 323 13.65 -8.56 -5.92
C ALA A 323 13.39 -7.24 -6.63
N ILE A 324 13.76 -6.12 -6.01
CA ILE A 324 13.54 -4.77 -6.53
C ILE A 324 14.30 -4.51 -7.83
N HIS A 325 15.60 -4.84 -7.90
CA HIS A 325 16.35 -4.61 -9.14
C HIS A 325 15.87 -5.48 -10.29
N SER A 326 15.55 -6.75 -10.01
CA SER A 326 15.04 -7.68 -11.03
C SER A 326 13.68 -7.24 -11.53
N SER A 327 12.76 -6.84 -10.64
CA SER A 327 11.42 -6.37 -11.03
C SER A 327 11.51 -5.09 -11.85
N MET A 328 12.35 -4.12 -11.48
CA MET A 328 12.52 -2.88 -12.24
C MET A 328 13.01 -3.16 -13.66
N ALA A 329 14.02 -4.03 -13.83
CA ALA A 329 14.52 -4.39 -15.15
C ALA A 329 13.43 -5.06 -16.01
N ILE A 330 12.66 -5.99 -15.43
CA ILE A 330 11.56 -6.69 -16.11
C ILE A 330 10.48 -5.69 -16.55
N VAL A 331 10.02 -4.81 -15.64
CA VAL A 331 8.95 -3.85 -15.94
C VAL A 331 9.39 -2.82 -16.98
N THR A 332 10.60 -2.28 -16.88
CA THR A 332 11.13 -1.35 -17.89
C THR A 332 11.18 -1.99 -19.27
N LEU A 333 11.66 -3.24 -19.37
CA LEU A 333 11.69 -3.97 -20.63
C LEU A 333 10.28 -4.20 -21.19
N LEU A 334 9.35 -4.68 -20.37
CA LEU A 334 7.97 -4.93 -20.79
C LEU A 334 7.26 -3.65 -21.25
N PHE A 335 7.46 -2.53 -20.56
CA PHE A 335 6.85 -1.26 -20.94
C PHE A 335 7.43 -0.71 -22.24
N LEU A 336 8.74 -0.81 -22.45
CA LEU A 336 9.36 -0.43 -23.73
C LEU A 336 8.85 -1.30 -24.88
N LEU A 337 8.77 -2.62 -24.68
CA LEU A 337 8.27 -3.55 -25.69
C LEU A 337 6.79 -3.33 -26.00
N ALA A 338 5.97 -3.02 -25.00
CA ALA A 338 4.55 -2.70 -25.19
C ALA A 338 4.38 -1.41 -26.02
N ASN A 339 5.12 -0.35 -25.68
CA ASN A 339 5.07 0.90 -26.44
C ASN A 339 5.58 0.73 -27.87
N LEU A 340 6.68 0.00 -28.06
CA LEU A 340 7.17 -0.35 -29.40
C LEU A 340 6.12 -1.12 -30.21
N SER A 341 5.38 -2.02 -29.55
CA SER A 341 4.30 -2.79 -30.17
C SER A 341 3.11 -1.92 -30.56
N TYR A 342 2.75 -0.93 -29.75
CA TYR A 342 1.73 0.06 -30.12
C TYR A 342 2.14 0.81 -31.39
N PHE A 343 3.38 1.29 -31.49
CA PHE A 343 3.87 1.97 -32.71
C PHE A 343 4.07 1.03 -33.90
N ALA A 344 4.17 -0.28 -33.68
CA ALA A 344 4.23 -1.24 -34.78
C ALA A 344 2.90 -1.36 -35.52
N VAL A 345 1.78 -1.17 -34.81
CA VAL A 345 0.43 -1.37 -35.32
C VAL A 345 -0.27 -0.04 -35.61
N LEU A 346 -0.09 0.96 -34.75
CA LEU A 346 -0.76 2.25 -34.82
C LEU A 346 0.17 3.35 -35.33
N ASP A 347 -0.41 4.42 -35.87
CA ASP A 347 0.33 5.65 -36.14
C ASP A 347 0.47 6.49 -34.86
N HIS A 348 1.60 7.18 -34.70
CA HIS A 348 1.88 7.99 -33.50
C HIS A 348 0.82 9.07 -33.24
N LYS A 349 0.18 9.60 -34.29
CA LYS A 349 -0.93 10.57 -34.14
C LYS A 349 -2.17 9.92 -33.51
N THR A 350 -2.49 8.70 -33.92
CA THR A 350 -3.58 7.92 -33.33
C THR A 350 -3.29 7.61 -31.87
N VAL A 351 -2.05 7.22 -31.55
CA VAL A 351 -1.63 6.97 -30.15
C VAL A 351 -1.75 8.25 -29.31
N ALA A 352 -1.29 9.40 -29.82
CA ALA A 352 -1.35 10.69 -29.13
C ALA A 352 -2.77 11.14 -28.76
N LEU A 353 -3.76 10.82 -29.59
CA LEU A 353 -5.16 11.19 -29.38
C LEU A 353 -5.94 10.15 -28.56
N SER A 354 -5.33 9.00 -28.27
CA SER A 354 -6.02 7.89 -27.62
C SER A 354 -5.89 7.93 -26.10
N ASN A 355 -7.05 7.93 -25.42
CA ASN A 355 -7.12 7.62 -23.99
C ASN A 355 -7.22 6.11 -23.72
N THR A 356 -7.39 5.29 -24.77
CA THR A 356 -7.58 3.84 -24.68
C THR A 356 -6.74 3.09 -25.71
N VAL A 357 -5.43 3.23 -25.61
CA VAL A 357 -4.48 2.73 -26.63
C VAL A 357 -4.62 1.23 -26.90
N ALA A 358 -4.97 0.43 -25.88
CA ALA A 358 -5.16 -1.00 -26.03
C ALA A 358 -6.39 -1.36 -26.88
N LEU A 359 -7.47 -0.58 -26.76
CA LEU A 359 -8.67 -0.74 -27.57
C LEU A 359 -8.35 -0.44 -29.05
N ASP A 360 -7.68 0.67 -29.31
CA ASP A 360 -7.31 1.08 -30.67
C ASP A 360 -6.32 0.09 -31.30
N PHE A 361 -5.38 -0.43 -30.51
CA PHE A 361 -4.46 -1.49 -30.93
C PHE A 361 -5.23 -2.74 -31.37
N GLY A 362 -6.20 -3.20 -30.55
CA GLY A 362 -7.08 -4.31 -30.90
C GLY A 362 -7.90 -4.04 -32.16
N LYS A 363 -8.43 -2.82 -32.30
CA LYS A 363 -9.20 -2.37 -33.47
C LYS A 363 -8.39 -2.44 -34.75
N ALA A 364 -7.11 -2.03 -34.72
CA ALA A 364 -6.24 -2.04 -35.88
C ALA A 364 -5.86 -3.48 -36.33
N ILE A 365 -5.79 -4.45 -35.42
CA ILE A 365 -5.42 -5.84 -35.76
C ILE A 365 -6.63 -6.66 -36.25
N TRP A 366 -7.73 -6.61 -35.50
CA TRP A 366 -8.90 -7.50 -35.72
C TRP A 366 -10.24 -6.75 -35.81
N GLY A 367 -10.23 -5.44 -36.06
CA GLY A 367 -11.45 -4.64 -36.17
C GLY A 367 -12.25 -4.62 -34.87
N LYS A 368 -13.58 -4.61 -34.98
CA LYS A 368 -14.49 -4.53 -33.82
C LYS A 368 -14.30 -5.67 -32.80
N ALA A 369 -13.97 -6.88 -33.28
CA ALA A 369 -13.71 -8.03 -32.41
C ALA A 369 -12.45 -7.83 -31.55
N GLY A 370 -11.38 -7.32 -32.14
CA GLY A 370 -10.15 -7.00 -31.42
C GLY A 370 -10.33 -5.85 -30.43
N ALA A 371 -11.05 -4.80 -30.83
CA ALA A 371 -11.39 -3.69 -29.93
C ALA A 371 -12.13 -4.20 -28.68
N THR A 372 -13.12 -5.07 -28.87
CA THR A 372 -13.88 -5.70 -27.78
C THR A 372 -13.01 -6.54 -26.87
N LEU A 373 -12.17 -7.41 -27.45
CA LEU A 373 -11.30 -8.29 -26.69
C LEU A 373 -10.35 -7.51 -25.78
N PHE A 374 -9.63 -6.53 -26.32
CA PHE A 374 -8.67 -5.74 -25.54
C PHE A 374 -9.36 -4.81 -24.56
N ALA A 375 -10.51 -4.23 -24.90
CA ALA A 375 -11.28 -3.41 -23.96
C ALA A 375 -11.76 -4.21 -22.75
N VAL A 376 -12.34 -5.41 -22.98
CA VAL A 376 -12.77 -6.30 -21.89
C VAL A 376 -11.58 -6.77 -21.07
N MET A 377 -10.47 -7.13 -21.70
CA MET A 377 -9.25 -7.56 -21.01
C MET A 377 -8.70 -6.49 -20.05
N VAL A 378 -8.61 -5.23 -20.51
CA VAL A 378 -8.19 -4.11 -19.67
C VAL A 378 -9.22 -3.78 -18.61
N ALA A 379 -10.51 -3.79 -18.94
CA ALA A 379 -11.57 -3.57 -17.96
C ALA A 379 -11.56 -4.61 -16.83
N VAL A 380 -11.43 -5.91 -17.17
CA VAL A 380 -11.32 -6.98 -16.17
C VAL A 380 -10.07 -6.81 -15.30
N SER A 381 -8.94 -6.40 -15.90
CA SER A 381 -7.72 -6.05 -15.16
C SER A 381 -7.95 -4.91 -14.16
N CYS A 382 -8.57 -3.81 -14.58
CA CYS A 382 -8.87 -2.66 -13.71
C CYS A 382 -9.86 -3.03 -12.59
N PHE A 383 -10.93 -3.76 -12.92
CA PHE A 383 -11.89 -4.26 -11.93
C PHE A 383 -11.20 -5.15 -10.89
N GLY A 384 -10.24 -5.96 -11.35
CA GLY A 384 -9.46 -6.82 -10.48
C GLY A 384 -8.51 -6.09 -9.55
N ALA A 385 -7.80 -5.09 -10.08
CA ALA A 385 -6.96 -4.21 -9.28
C ALA A 385 -7.80 -3.45 -8.23
N LEU A 386 -8.98 -2.96 -8.62
CA LEU A 386 -9.93 -2.31 -7.71
C LEU A 386 -10.36 -3.26 -6.58
N ASN A 387 -10.74 -4.50 -6.91
CA ASN A 387 -11.14 -5.49 -5.91
C ASN A 387 -10.01 -5.87 -4.95
N GLY A 388 -8.80 -6.13 -5.45
CA GLY A 388 -7.64 -6.44 -4.62
C GLY A 388 -7.25 -5.28 -3.71
N SER A 389 -7.31 -4.05 -4.23
CA SER A 389 -7.00 -2.84 -3.46
C SER A 389 -8.04 -2.60 -2.36
N PHE A 390 -9.35 -2.68 -2.65
CA PHE A 390 -10.41 -2.53 -1.63
C PHE A 390 -10.30 -3.58 -0.51
N TYR A 391 -9.98 -4.82 -0.86
CA TYR A 391 -9.77 -5.90 0.10
C TYR A 391 -8.60 -5.58 1.06
N THR A 392 -7.55 -4.94 0.56
CA THR A 392 -6.38 -4.55 1.35
C THR A 392 -6.65 -3.28 2.17
N SER A 393 -7.21 -2.24 1.54
CA SER A 393 -7.53 -0.96 2.19
C SER A 393 -8.54 -1.11 3.34
N SER A 394 -9.54 -1.97 3.18
CA SER A 394 -10.52 -2.23 4.26
C SER A 394 -9.89 -2.85 5.51
N ARG A 395 -8.90 -3.74 5.33
CA ARG A 395 -8.13 -4.32 6.45
C ARG A 395 -7.18 -3.34 7.07
N LEU A 396 -6.57 -2.50 6.25
CA LEU A 396 -5.73 -1.41 6.73
C LEU A 396 -6.52 -0.44 7.61
N VAL A 397 -7.70 -0.01 7.16
CA VAL A 397 -8.60 0.86 7.95
C VAL A 397 -9.07 0.16 9.22
N TYR A 398 -9.31 -1.15 9.17
CA TYR A 398 -9.65 -1.95 10.36
C TYR A 398 -8.50 -2.01 11.37
N ALA A 399 -7.27 -2.27 10.92
CA ALA A 399 -6.09 -2.27 11.78
C ALA A 399 -5.86 -0.88 12.40
N ALA A 400 -5.93 0.19 11.60
CA ALA A 400 -5.84 1.56 12.08
C ALA A 400 -6.95 1.91 13.11
N GLY A 401 -8.16 1.36 12.94
CA GLY A 401 -9.24 1.52 13.91
C GLY A 401 -9.04 0.74 15.23
N ARG A 402 -8.20 -0.30 15.22
CA ARG A 402 -7.81 -1.04 16.45
C ARG A 402 -6.68 -0.35 17.20
N GLU A 403 -5.71 0.17 16.47
CA GLU A 403 -4.55 0.91 17.00
C GLU A 403 -4.89 2.37 17.39
N ARG A 404 -6.18 2.71 17.54
CA ARG A 404 -6.68 4.06 17.89
C ARG A 404 -6.31 5.19 16.90
N PHE A 405 -5.73 4.89 15.73
CA PHE A 405 -5.49 5.87 14.65
C PHE A 405 -6.80 6.40 14.05
N LEU A 406 -7.82 5.55 13.99
CA LEU A 406 -9.17 5.92 13.57
C LEU A 406 -10.16 5.61 14.71
N PRO A 407 -11.36 6.24 14.71
CA PRO A 407 -12.39 5.94 15.69
C PRO A 407 -12.66 4.43 15.79
N ALA A 408 -12.82 3.93 17.03
CA ALA A 408 -12.95 2.50 17.33
C ALA A 408 -14.10 1.78 16.59
N MET A 409 -15.03 2.52 15.99
CA MET A 409 -16.07 1.97 15.11
C MET A 409 -15.50 1.26 13.88
N PHE A 410 -14.36 1.71 13.35
CA PHE A 410 -13.74 1.13 12.16
C PHE A 410 -12.91 -0.12 12.48
N GLY A 411 -12.49 -0.29 13.74
CA GLY A 411 -11.80 -1.48 14.25
C GLY A 411 -12.71 -2.66 14.63
N ARG A 412 -14.00 -2.65 14.21
CA ARG A 412 -14.97 -3.71 14.52
C ARG A 412 -15.25 -4.61 13.32
N LEU A 413 -15.27 -5.92 13.55
CA LEU A 413 -15.73 -6.90 12.56
C LEU A 413 -17.24 -7.13 12.66
N HIS A 414 -17.86 -7.46 11.53
CA HIS A 414 -19.25 -7.87 11.51
C HIS A 414 -19.45 -9.21 12.23
N SER A 415 -20.47 -9.33 13.07
CA SER A 415 -20.71 -10.48 13.96
C SER A 415 -20.81 -11.82 13.21
N THR A 416 -21.57 -11.87 12.12
CA THR A 416 -21.79 -13.13 11.36
C THR A 416 -20.77 -13.38 10.26
N ARG A 417 -20.44 -12.36 9.46
CA ARG A 417 -19.55 -12.48 8.28
C ARG A 417 -18.06 -12.39 8.61
N LYS A 418 -17.70 -11.91 9.82
CA LYS A 418 -16.31 -11.62 10.24
C LYS A 418 -15.54 -10.73 9.24
N THR A 419 -16.26 -9.87 8.50
CA THR A 419 -15.69 -8.90 7.57
C THR A 419 -15.70 -7.49 8.17
N PRO A 420 -14.71 -6.63 7.85
CA PRO A 420 -14.63 -5.27 8.39
C PRO A 420 -15.60 -4.33 7.64
N LEU A 421 -16.90 -4.45 7.95
CA LEU A 421 -17.97 -3.73 7.24
C LEU A 421 -17.79 -2.21 7.30
N ASN A 422 -17.63 -1.64 8.49
CA ASN A 422 -17.51 -0.18 8.67
C ASN A 422 -16.29 0.39 7.95
N ALA A 423 -15.16 -0.32 8.00
CA ALA A 423 -13.94 0.06 7.33
C ALA A 423 -14.09 0.04 5.80
N THR A 424 -14.75 -0.99 5.27
CA THR A 424 -15.02 -1.11 3.83
C THR A 424 -15.98 -0.01 3.35
N LEU A 425 -17.01 0.30 4.13
CA LEU A 425 -17.95 1.39 3.82
C LEU A 425 -17.27 2.76 3.87
N LEU A 426 -16.38 3.01 4.83
CA LEU A 426 -15.59 4.24 4.86
C LEU A 426 -14.76 4.40 3.59
N GLN A 427 -14.02 3.33 3.22
CA GLN A 427 -13.21 3.33 2.00
C GLN A 427 -14.06 3.58 0.75
N ALA A 428 -15.21 2.91 0.64
CA ALA A 428 -16.14 3.08 -0.49
C ALA A 428 -16.70 4.51 -0.55
N SER A 429 -17.03 5.10 0.60
CA SER A 429 -17.56 6.46 0.71
C SER A 429 -16.53 7.49 0.26
N ILE A 430 -15.30 7.39 0.77
CA ILE A 430 -14.20 8.30 0.40
C ILE A 430 -13.85 8.14 -1.08
N THR A 431 -13.75 6.90 -1.58
CA THR A 431 -13.48 6.63 -3.01
C THR A 431 -14.58 7.22 -3.91
N THR A 432 -15.84 7.07 -3.52
CA THR A 432 -16.98 7.64 -4.26
C THR A 432 -16.95 9.17 -4.23
N ALA A 433 -16.62 9.78 -3.09
CA ALA A 433 -16.45 11.22 -2.97
C ALA A 433 -15.34 11.73 -3.93
N PHE A 434 -14.20 11.03 -4.00
CA PHE A 434 -13.15 11.34 -4.97
C PHE A 434 -13.63 11.25 -6.41
N ILE A 435 -14.46 10.26 -6.77
CA ILE A 435 -15.01 10.12 -8.13
C ILE A 435 -15.99 11.24 -8.48
N VAL A 436 -16.93 11.55 -7.57
CA VAL A 436 -18.03 12.49 -7.83
C VAL A 436 -17.56 13.94 -7.76
N ILE A 437 -16.90 14.30 -6.65
CA ILE A 437 -16.45 15.67 -6.33
C ILE A 437 -15.16 16.01 -7.08
N GLY A 438 -14.30 15.02 -7.33
CA GLY A 438 -13.04 15.24 -8.03
C GLY A 438 -13.24 15.86 -9.40
N GLY A 439 -12.35 16.79 -9.76
CA GLY A 439 -12.31 17.53 -11.03
C GLY A 439 -11.97 16.67 -12.25
N GLY A 440 -12.28 15.37 -12.22
CA GLY A 440 -11.94 14.37 -13.23
C GLY A 440 -10.61 13.67 -12.97
N PHE A 441 -10.32 12.67 -13.81
CA PHE A 441 -9.16 11.78 -13.73
C PHE A 441 -7.83 12.53 -13.48
N ARG A 442 -7.59 13.62 -14.22
CA ARG A 442 -6.34 14.39 -14.17
C ARG A 442 -6.12 15.06 -12.80
N SER A 443 -7.17 15.64 -12.22
CA SER A 443 -7.14 16.29 -10.91
C SER A 443 -6.85 15.27 -9.79
N LEU A 444 -7.48 14.09 -9.84
CA LEU A 444 -7.20 13.03 -8.86
C LEU A 444 -5.76 12.51 -8.95
N ILE A 445 -5.23 12.35 -10.16
CA ILE A 445 -3.82 11.95 -10.34
C ILE A 445 -2.90 13.03 -9.77
N ASN A 446 -3.13 14.31 -10.09
CA ASN A 446 -2.33 15.40 -9.55
C ASN A 446 -2.29 15.36 -8.02
N PHE A 447 -3.47 15.25 -7.39
CA PHE A 447 -3.60 15.15 -5.94
C PHE A 447 -2.84 13.94 -5.37
N SER A 448 -3.04 12.74 -5.95
CA SER A 448 -2.43 11.51 -5.46
C SER A 448 -0.91 11.51 -5.64
N VAL A 449 -0.41 12.05 -6.74
CA VAL A 449 1.03 12.15 -7.03
C VAL A 449 1.70 13.13 -6.08
N VAL A 450 1.13 14.31 -5.84
CA VAL A 450 1.70 15.26 -4.86
C VAL A 450 1.79 14.61 -3.47
N ALA A 451 0.72 13.93 -3.03
CA ALA A 451 0.70 13.27 -1.74
C ALA A 451 1.74 12.14 -1.63
N SER A 452 1.81 11.24 -2.62
CA SER A 452 2.72 10.09 -2.59
C SER A 452 4.18 10.52 -2.71
N TRP A 453 4.49 11.38 -3.68
CA TRP A 453 5.86 11.79 -3.94
C TRP A 453 6.43 12.70 -2.86
N ALA A 454 5.59 13.39 -2.08
CA ALA A 454 6.03 14.11 -0.88
C ALA A 454 6.62 13.15 0.15
N PHE A 455 5.94 12.03 0.40
CA PHE A 455 6.44 11.02 1.34
C PHE A 455 7.57 10.18 0.77
N TYR A 456 7.59 9.91 -0.54
CA TYR A 456 8.77 9.29 -1.18
C TYR A 456 10.00 10.19 -1.07
N PHE A 457 9.84 11.50 -1.30
CA PHE A 457 10.90 12.48 -1.09
C PHE A 457 11.41 12.45 0.35
N LEU A 458 10.50 12.54 1.34
CA LEU A 458 10.88 12.48 2.76
C LEU A 458 11.56 11.16 3.11
N THR A 459 11.08 10.02 2.59
CA THR A 459 11.66 8.71 2.89
C THR A 459 13.09 8.59 2.38
N VAL A 460 13.34 8.99 1.13
CA VAL A 460 14.69 8.95 0.53
C VAL A 460 15.60 10.04 1.09
N LEU A 461 15.05 11.21 1.44
CA LEU A 461 15.79 12.22 2.20
C LEU A 461 16.19 11.66 3.58
N GLY A 462 15.32 10.89 4.23
CA GLY A 462 15.59 10.16 5.45
C GLY A 462 16.77 9.22 5.31
N LEU A 463 16.87 8.47 4.19
CA LEU A 463 18.04 7.65 3.89
C LEU A 463 19.33 8.49 3.81
N VAL A 464 19.29 9.64 3.14
CA VAL A 464 20.44 10.55 3.05
C VAL A 464 20.83 11.05 4.43
N ILE A 465 19.86 11.46 5.26
CA ILE A 465 20.10 11.90 6.64
C ILE A 465 20.71 10.79 7.49
N LEU A 466 20.19 9.56 7.38
CA LEU A 466 20.70 8.39 8.11
C LEU A 466 22.13 8.04 7.71
N ARG A 467 22.58 8.35 6.47
CA ARG A 467 24.00 8.21 6.08
C ARG A 467 24.94 9.04 6.95
N PHE A 468 24.48 10.21 7.42
CA PHE A 468 25.28 11.13 8.22
C PHE A 468 25.06 10.93 9.72
N LYS A 469 23.82 10.72 10.16
CA LYS A 469 23.49 10.52 11.58
C LYS A 469 23.96 9.16 12.11
N GLU A 470 23.81 8.11 11.31
CA GLU A 470 24.10 6.73 11.70
C GLU A 470 25.02 6.06 10.66
N PRO A 471 26.31 6.43 10.64
CA PRO A 471 27.28 5.87 9.70
C PRO A 471 27.62 4.40 10.00
N LEU A 472 27.40 3.96 11.24
CA LEU A 472 27.68 2.59 11.70
C LEU A 472 26.51 1.62 11.53
N LEU A 473 25.35 2.09 11.05
CA LEU A 473 24.21 1.22 10.76
C LEU A 473 24.62 0.17 9.71
N GLU A 474 24.39 -1.10 10.01
CA GLU A 474 24.67 -2.19 9.07
C GLU A 474 23.80 -2.05 7.81
N ARG A 475 24.45 -1.96 6.65
CA ARG A 475 23.78 -1.80 5.34
C ARG A 475 24.23 -2.93 4.43
N PRO A 476 23.53 -4.07 4.42
CA PRO A 476 23.87 -5.21 3.57
C PRO A 476 23.87 -4.85 2.08
N TYR A 477 22.97 -3.96 1.68
CA TYR A 477 22.97 -3.33 0.36
C TYR A 477 23.10 -1.81 0.51
N ARG A 478 24.00 -1.21 -0.27
CA ARG A 478 24.29 0.23 -0.22
C ARG A 478 24.33 0.79 -1.64
N THR A 479 23.44 1.73 -1.92
CA THR A 479 23.43 2.47 -3.19
C THR A 479 24.56 3.48 -3.28
N TRP A 480 24.91 3.93 -4.48
CA TRP A 480 25.77 5.10 -4.62
C TRP A 480 25.03 6.34 -4.12
N ILE A 481 25.72 7.25 -3.41
CA ILE A 481 25.05 8.45 -2.83
C ILE A 481 24.38 9.34 -3.89
N ILE A 482 24.87 9.28 -5.14
CA ILE A 482 24.30 10.01 -6.27
C ILE A 482 22.87 9.52 -6.56
N THR A 483 22.58 8.24 -6.35
CA THR A 483 21.27 7.62 -6.63
C THR A 483 20.12 8.24 -5.81
N PRO A 484 20.16 8.27 -4.45
CA PRO A 484 19.12 8.94 -3.67
C PRO A 484 19.08 10.45 -3.90
N LEU A 485 20.22 11.10 -4.20
CA LEU A 485 20.23 12.53 -4.52
C LEU A 485 19.51 12.84 -5.83
N ILE A 486 19.73 12.04 -6.88
CA ILE A 486 18.99 12.15 -8.15
C ILE A 486 17.50 11.93 -7.88
N PHE A 487 17.14 10.90 -7.11
CA PHE A 487 15.74 10.65 -6.79
C PHE A 487 15.10 11.81 -6.02
N CYS A 488 15.78 12.38 -5.02
CA CYS A 488 15.30 13.56 -4.32
C CYS A 488 15.09 14.74 -5.27
N ALA A 489 15.98 14.97 -6.23
CA ALA A 489 15.81 16.01 -7.25
C ALA A 489 14.60 15.75 -8.16
N VAL A 490 14.39 14.50 -8.59
CA VAL A 490 13.22 14.09 -9.39
C VAL A 490 11.93 14.24 -8.59
N ALA A 491 11.90 13.78 -7.35
CA ALA A 491 10.73 13.88 -6.49
C ALA A 491 10.38 15.35 -6.20
N LEU A 492 11.38 16.21 -5.95
CA LEU A 492 11.17 17.64 -5.79
C LEU A 492 10.62 18.27 -7.07
N PHE A 493 11.16 17.91 -8.23
CA PHE A 493 10.64 18.36 -9.52
C PHE A 493 9.17 17.97 -9.74
N LEU A 494 8.81 16.72 -9.42
CA LEU A 494 7.44 16.23 -9.51
C LEU A 494 6.50 16.86 -8.48
N LEU A 495 7.01 17.38 -7.37
CA LEU A 495 6.24 18.15 -6.39
C LEU A 495 6.03 19.59 -6.85
N CYS A 496 7.06 20.23 -7.42
CA CYS A 496 6.98 21.61 -7.88
C CYS A 496 6.02 21.79 -9.07
N MET A 497 5.98 20.84 -9.99
CA MET A 497 5.14 20.93 -11.21
C MET A 497 3.65 21.11 -10.89
N PRO A 498 3.00 20.25 -10.08
CA PRO A 498 1.60 20.45 -9.68
C PRO A 498 1.37 21.69 -8.83
N ILE A 499 2.33 22.10 -7.99
CA ILE A 499 2.21 23.35 -7.21
C ILE A 499 2.09 24.57 -8.14
N ILE A 500 2.83 24.58 -9.24
CA ILE A 500 2.78 25.66 -10.24
C ILE A 500 1.54 25.53 -11.12
N ALA A 501 1.21 24.32 -11.58
CA ALA A 501 0.13 24.09 -12.53
C ALA A 501 -1.28 24.16 -11.89
N ALA A 502 -1.41 23.70 -10.64
CA ALA A 502 -2.66 23.61 -9.91
C ALA A 502 -2.44 23.96 -8.41
N PRO A 503 -2.12 25.23 -8.08
CA PRO A 503 -1.72 25.64 -6.73
C PRO A 503 -2.78 25.35 -5.68
N MET A 504 -4.07 25.46 -6.02
CA MET A 504 -5.17 25.18 -5.10
C MET A 504 -5.25 23.70 -4.72
N GLU A 505 -5.01 22.79 -5.69
CA GLU A 505 -4.99 21.35 -5.43
C GLU A 505 -3.80 20.99 -4.52
N ALA A 506 -2.61 21.55 -4.81
CA ALA A 506 -1.43 21.29 -4.00
C ALA A 506 -1.55 21.85 -2.57
N ILE A 507 -2.11 23.05 -2.40
CA ILE A 507 -2.41 23.63 -1.08
C ILE A 507 -3.43 22.76 -0.34
N ALA A 508 -4.46 22.24 -1.02
CA ALA A 508 -5.41 21.33 -0.40
C ALA A 508 -4.73 20.03 0.08
N VAL A 509 -3.79 19.47 -0.67
CA VAL A 509 -2.99 18.29 -0.25
C VAL A 509 -2.16 18.62 0.98
N LEU A 510 -1.39 19.71 0.95
CA LEU A 510 -0.54 20.11 2.08
C LEU A 510 -1.37 20.44 3.33
N GLY A 511 -2.52 21.10 3.14
CA GLY A 511 -3.48 21.36 4.20
C GLY A 511 -4.08 20.06 4.77
N PHE A 512 -4.38 19.08 3.91
CA PHE A 512 -4.88 17.78 4.34
C PHE A 512 -3.83 16.96 5.12
N ILE A 513 -2.56 16.99 4.69
CA ILE A 513 -1.44 16.39 5.43
C ILE A 513 -1.28 17.11 6.77
N GLY A 514 -1.27 18.45 6.76
CA GLY A 514 -1.15 19.28 7.97
C GLY A 514 -2.29 19.07 8.95
N ALA A 515 -3.52 18.80 8.48
CA ALA A 515 -4.67 18.46 9.30
C ALA A 515 -4.49 17.12 10.05
N GLY A 516 -3.56 16.26 9.62
CA GLY A 516 -3.17 15.07 10.37
C GLY A 516 -2.46 15.38 11.69
N VAL A 517 -1.80 16.53 11.82
CA VAL A 517 -1.08 16.94 13.05
C VAL A 517 -2.02 17.13 14.24
N PRO A 518 -3.10 17.95 14.17
CA PRO A 518 -4.02 18.05 15.29
C PRO A 518 -4.72 16.73 15.59
N VAL A 519 -5.03 15.92 14.57
CA VAL A 519 -5.65 14.60 14.77
C VAL A 519 -4.70 13.64 15.50
N TYR A 520 -3.40 13.66 15.19
CA TYR A 520 -2.37 12.89 15.90
C TYR A 520 -2.40 13.20 17.40
N TYR A 521 -2.34 14.49 17.77
CA TYR A 521 -2.36 14.89 19.18
C TYR A 521 -3.71 14.61 19.86
N LEU A 522 -4.83 14.62 19.12
CA LEU A 522 -6.14 14.27 19.67
C LEU A 522 -6.34 12.77 19.87
N THR A 523 -5.71 11.94 19.05
CA THR A 523 -5.83 10.46 19.09
C THR A 523 -4.79 9.81 20.01
N GLN A 524 -3.60 10.40 20.14
CA GLN A 524 -2.53 9.93 21.02
C GLN A 524 -2.46 10.64 22.39
N ALA A 525 -3.36 11.59 22.69
CA ALA A 525 -3.43 12.16 24.04
C ALA A 525 -3.80 11.05 25.05
N ASP A 526 -2.94 10.90 26.08
CA ASP A 526 -2.94 9.87 27.12
C ASP A 526 -4.32 9.56 27.72
N GLU A 527 -4.45 8.33 28.23
CA GLU A 527 -5.64 7.74 28.88
C GLU A 527 -6.26 8.60 30.00
N ASP A 528 -5.52 9.56 30.56
CA ASP A 528 -5.97 10.44 31.64
C ASP A 528 -6.56 11.79 31.18
N ALA A 529 -6.50 12.12 29.89
CA ALA A 529 -6.93 13.42 29.39
C ALA A 529 -7.80 13.29 28.11
N LYS A 530 -8.96 12.65 28.22
CA LYS A 530 -9.97 12.71 27.15
C LYS A 530 -10.29 14.18 26.83
N PRO A 531 -10.06 14.67 25.58
CA PRO A 531 -10.43 16.02 25.22
C PRO A 531 -11.97 16.15 25.20
N ARG A 532 -12.50 17.22 25.82
CA ARG A 532 -13.94 17.50 26.01
C ARG A 532 -14.82 17.38 24.75
N ILE A 533 -14.21 17.49 23.57
CA ILE A 533 -14.89 17.40 22.27
C ILE A 533 -15.25 15.96 21.93
N ILE A 534 -14.38 14.99 22.24
CA ILE A 534 -14.65 13.58 21.96
C ILE A 534 -15.75 13.04 22.88
N SER A 535 -15.72 13.42 24.17
CA SER A 535 -16.80 13.09 25.10
C SER A 535 -18.13 13.74 24.67
N PHE A 536 -18.10 14.95 24.11
CA PHE A 536 -19.30 15.60 23.60
C PHE A 536 -19.91 14.86 22.40
N PHE A 537 -19.11 14.41 21.43
CA PHE A 537 -19.62 13.63 20.30
C PHE A 537 -20.05 12.22 20.71
N GLU A 538 -19.33 11.58 21.64
CA GLU A 538 -19.76 10.29 22.21
C GLU A 538 -21.09 10.42 22.96
N ASP A 539 -21.26 11.46 23.78
CA ASP A 539 -22.51 11.75 24.49
C ASP A 539 -23.65 12.11 23.53
N LEU A 540 -23.36 12.87 22.47
CA LEU A 540 -24.35 13.21 21.45
C LEU A 540 -24.81 11.95 20.69
N PHE A 541 -23.88 11.07 20.30
CA PHE A 541 -24.21 9.80 19.65
C PHE A 541 -24.89 8.81 20.60
N ALA A 542 -24.53 8.79 21.88
CA ALA A 542 -25.18 7.99 22.91
C ALA A 542 -26.63 8.46 23.15
N ARG A 543 -26.84 9.78 23.22
CA ARG A 543 -28.17 10.41 23.30
C ARG A 543 -29.03 10.10 22.07
N ILE A 544 -28.47 10.13 20.87
CA ILE A 544 -29.18 9.78 19.64
C ILE A 544 -29.54 8.29 19.59
N ARG A 545 -28.73 7.41 20.18
CA ARG A 545 -29.00 5.95 20.27
C ARG A 545 -29.82 5.53 21.50
N GLY A 546 -30.26 6.47 22.35
CA GLY A 546 -31.03 6.16 23.56
C GLY A 546 -30.26 5.33 24.61
N ARG A 547 -28.93 5.40 24.63
CA ARG A 547 -28.12 4.77 25.69
C ARG A 547 -27.75 5.81 26.76
N PRO A 548 -27.82 5.48 28.06
CA PRO A 548 -27.44 6.40 29.12
C PRO A 548 -25.96 6.79 29.02
N SER A 549 -25.65 8.05 29.32
CA SER A 549 -24.30 8.61 29.30
C SER A 549 -23.44 7.94 30.37
N ALA A 550 -22.16 7.70 30.06
CA ALA A 550 -21.18 7.15 30.99
C ALA A 550 -20.84 8.22 32.05
N GLY A 551 -21.71 8.35 33.05
CA GLY A 551 -21.59 9.36 34.10
C GLY A 551 -22.64 9.26 35.22
N ASP A 552 -23.71 8.46 35.05
CA ASP A 552 -24.62 8.16 36.16
C ASP A 552 -24.02 7.04 37.03
N GLY A 553 -23.65 7.42 38.25
CA GLY A 553 -22.85 6.65 39.20
C GLY A 553 -23.47 5.32 39.63
N TRP A 554 -23.08 4.25 38.95
CA TRP A 554 -23.20 2.89 39.42
C TRP A 554 -21.82 2.27 39.45
N GLU A 555 -21.35 1.90 40.63
CA GLU A 555 -20.08 1.22 40.84
C GLU A 555 -20.40 -0.27 41.08
N ALA A 556 -19.89 -1.15 40.23
CA ALA A 556 -20.06 -2.59 40.38
C ALA A 556 -19.07 -3.09 41.45
N VAL A 557 -19.59 -3.45 42.63
CA VAL A 557 -18.79 -4.06 43.69
C VAL A 557 -18.94 -5.57 43.57
N ALA A 558 -17.87 -6.26 43.18
CA ALA A 558 -17.82 -7.72 43.22
C ALA A 558 -17.78 -8.15 44.69
N THR A 559 -18.76 -8.92 45.14
CA THR A 559 -18.66 -9.67 46.39
C THR A 559 -18.10 -11.06 46.06
N ASP A 560 -17.07 -11.48 46.79
CA ASP A 560 -16.48 -12.81 46.63
C ASP A 560 -17.53 -13.88 46.96
N GLY A 561 -17.98 -14.60 45.95
CA GLY A 561 -18.75 -15.84 46.08
C GLY A 561 -20.27 -15.70 45.94
N ASP A 562 -20.75 -15.33 44.74
CA ASP A 562 -21.85 -15.97 44.00
C ASP A 562 -22.21 -15.11 42.77
N ASP A 563 -22.63 -15.75 41.67
CA ASP A 563 -22.86 -15.16 40.32
C ASP A 563 -24.08 -14.20 40.23
N ALA A 564 -24.18 -13.22 41.13
CA ALA A 564 -25.19 -12.17 41.05
C ALA A 564 -24.58 -10.78 41.35
N LEU A 565 -24.52 -9.94 40.32
CA LEU A 565 -24.16 -8.51 40.43
C LEU A 565 -25.38 -7.72 40.93
N GLU A 566 -25.35 -7.26 42.18
CA GLU A 566 -26.28 -6.23 42.67
C GLU A 566 -25.73 -4.82 42.42
N MET A 567 -26.57 -3.94 41.89
CA MET A 567 -26.26 -2.54 41.62
C MET A 567 -26.84 -1.68 42.75
N THR A 568 -26.01 -1.03 43.55
CA THR A 568 -26.44 -0.11 44.62
C THR A 568 -26.15 1.35 44.31
N GLN A 569 -27.11 2.22 44.62
CA GLN A 569 -27.06 3.66 44.34
C GLN A 569 -26.26 4.38 45.44
N SER A 570 -25.17 5.06 45.09
CA SER A 570 -24.35 5.78 46.09
C SER A 570 -24.99 7.11 46.49
N GLU A 571 -25.32 7.30 47.77
CA GLU A 571 -25.78 8.59 48.29
C GLU A 571 -24.64 9.65 48.33
N PRO A 572 -24.95 10.94 48.11
CA PRO A 572 -23.95 11.99 48.02
C PRO A 572 -23.35 12.34 49.40
N ARG A 573 -22.04 12.18 49.55
CA ARG A 573 -21.29 12.65 50.74
C ARG A 573 -21.44 14.16 50.91
N SER A 574 -22.06 14.58 52.02
CA SER A 574 -22.16 15.98 52.42
C SER A 574 -20.78 16.59 52.68
N ARG A 575 -20.51 17.75 52.07
CA ARG A 575 -19.34 18.59 52.37
C ARG A 575 -19.42 19.10 53.82
N ARG A 576 -18.34 18.91 54.58
CA ARG A 576 -17.94 19.80 55.67
C ARG A 576 -16.51 20.25 55.42
#